data_AF-A0A7R9G616-F1
#
_entry.id   AF-A0A7R9G616-F1
#
_cell.length_a   1.000
_cell.length_b   1.000
_cell.length_c   1.000
_cell.angle_alpha   90.00
_cell.angle_beta   90.00
_cell.angle_gamma   90.00
#
_symmetry.space_group_name_H-M   'P 1'
#
loop_
_entity.id
_entity.type
_entity.pdbx_description
1 polymer ?
#
loop_
_entity_poly.entity_id
_entity_poly.type
_entity_poly.pdbx_seq_one_letter_code
_entity_poly.pdbx_strand_id
1 'polypeptide(L)'
;MVKVEVSESESWVKFNHHQIGYYRVNYGSEDWRSLTEALLNNTLELGWLHLEGVNQHLSGGRVEKTTPSLPYRDSKLGLTILSCLAQHETSTLAHYATESLETPDRAHLLDDAFKLADSGLLDYKIALNLTGYLGNETEYVPWSVAATNFGFLRKMLSGTITYPKLRKYVRKLVEKAYQQVSWDIDPKGSNANKLLAVKILSLACEYGLPECLQEVSRRFSSWLSDPDRKPPPDLRTIVYHYGTTQPHSGLPKLCDSHHGY
;
A
#
# COMPACT_ATOMS: atom_id res chain seq x y z
N MET A 1 20.60 -4.23 21.19
CA MET A 1 20.73 -3.46 19.94
C MET A 1 21.55 -4.32 18.97
N VAL A 2 20.95 -4.76 17.87
CA VAL A 2 21.66 -5.52 16.82
C VAL A 2 22.25 -4.50 15.84
N LYS A 3 23.53 -4.62 15.51
CA LYS A 3 24.19 -3.80 14.50
C LYS A 3 24.37 -4.66 13.25
N VAL A 4 23.96 -4.14 12.10
CA VAL A 4 24.10 -4.77 10.79
C VAL A 4 24.88 -3.81 9.92
N GLU A 5 25.95 -4.31 9.30
CA GLU A 5 26.73 -3.54 8.32
C GLU A 5 26.10 -3.72 6.94
N VAL A 6 25.86 -2.61 6.25
CA VAL A 6 25.23 -2.56 4.93
C VAL A 6 26.21 -1.93 3.95
N SER A 7 26.26 -2.41 2.71
CA SER A 7 27.07 -1.84 1.64
C SER A 7 26.73 -0.36 1.40
N GLU A 8 27.73 0.48 1.15
CA GLU A 8 27.54 1.92 0.83
C GLU A 8 26.75 2.14 -0.48
N SER A 9 26.57 1.10 -1.29
CA SER A 9 25.80 1.16 -2.55
C SER A 9 24.28 1.12 -2.36
N GLU A 10 23.78 0.71 -1.19
CA GLU A 10 22.35 0.53 -0.97
C GLU A 10 21.68 1.81 -0.44
N SER A 11 20.59 2.22 -1.09
CA SER A 11 19.88 3.46 -0.75
C SER A 11 18.93 3.32 0.45
N TRP A 12 18.48 2.11 0.75
CA TRP A 12 17.64 1.77 1.90
C TRP A 12 17.76 0.27 2.21
N VAL A 13 17.46 -0.12 3.45
CA VAL A 13 17.35 -1.52 3.85
C VAL A 13 16.05 -1.73 4.59
N LYS A 14 15.34 -2.81 4.24
CA LYS A 14 14.11 -3.23 4.90
C LYS A 14 14.38 -4.51 5.69
N PHE A 15 14.15 -4.48 7.01
CA PHE A 15 14.27 -5.66 7.88
C PHE A 15 12.92 -6.33 8.12
N ASN A 16 12.96 -7.61 8.51
CA ASN A 16 11.76 -8.44 8.72
C ASN A 16 10.91 -8.55 7.44
N HIS A 17 11.54 -9.07 6.38
CA HIS A 17 10.87 -9.34 5.10
C HIS A 17 9.66 -10.26 5.33
N HIS A 18 8.54 -9.89 4.72
CA HIS A 18 7.22 -10.51 4.89
C HIS A 18 6.69 -10.59 6.33
N GLN A 19 7.27 -9.82 7.26
CA GLN A 19 6.84 -9.79 8.66
C GLN A 19 6.82 -11.19 9.30
N ILE A 20 7.77 -12.06 8.92
CA ILE A 20 7.85 -13.44 9.44
C ILE A 20 8.24 -13.44 10.92
N GLY A 21 9.08 -12.50 11.34
CA GLY A 21 9.49 -12.32 12.71
C GLY A 21 8.43 -11.58 13.55
N TYR A 22 8.21 -12.04 14.78
CA TYR A 22 7.32 -11.39 15.75
C TYR A 22 8.02 -10.22 16.48
N TYR A 23 8.50 -9.24 15.71
CA TYR A 23 9.13 -8.03 16.22
C TYR A 23 8.92 -6.85 15.27
N ARG A 24 8.98 -5.64 15.82
CA ARG A 24 8.91 -4.37 15.07
C ARG A 24 10.31 -3.86 14.76
N VAL A 25 10.44 -3.10 13.68
CA VAL A 25 11.68 -2.46 13.26
C VAL A 25 11.53 -0.95 13.35
N ASN A 26 12.36 -0.31 14.17
CA ASN A 26 12.47 1.14 14.21
C ASN A 26 13.76 1.56 13.50
N TYR A 27 13.61 2.20 12.34
CA TYR A 27 14.70 2.72 11.54
C TYR A 27 15.10 4.14 11.99
N GLY A 28 16.28 4.61 11.58
CA GLY A 28 16.64 6.01 11.74
C GLY A 28 15.72 6.93 10.93
N SER A 29 15.65 8.22 11.27
CA SER A 29 14.77 9.17 10.54
C SER A 29 15.14 9.29 9.05
N GLU A 30 16.43 9.20 8.71
CA GLU A 30 16.90 9.21 7.32
C GLU A 30 16.52 7.92 6.59
N ASP A 31 16.63 6.77 7.24
CA ASP A 31 16.22 5.47 6.67
C ASP A 31 14.72 5.41 6.42
N TRP A 32 13.90 5.91 7.36
CA TRP A 32 12.46 6.05 7.17
C TRP A 32 12.13 6.97 5.99
N ARG A 33 12.93 8.03 5.77
CA ARG A 33 12.78 8.91 4.60
C ARG A 33 13.10 8.15 3.31
N SER A 34 14.22 7.44 3.24
CA SER A 34 14.58 6.65 2.07
C SER A 34 13.53 5.58 1.73
N LEU A 35 12.99 4.89 2.75
CA LEU A 35 11.88 3.93 2.57
C LEU A 35 10.60 4.61 2.06
N THR A 36 10.30 5.81 2.55
CA THR A 36 9.15 6.60 2.06
C THR A 36 9.33 7.01 0.60
N GLU A 37 10.52 7.46 0.22
CA GLU A 37 10.86 7.81 -1.16
C GLU A 37 10.78 6.59 -2.09
N ALA A 38 11.26 5.42 -1.63
CA ALA A 38 11.14 4.18 -2.37
C ALA A 38 9.67 3.81 -2.66
N LEU A 39 8.77 3.95 -1.69
CA LEU A 39 7.33 3.71 -1.87
C LEU A 39 6.69 4.71 -2.85
N LEU A 40 7.07 5.99 -2.77
CA LEU A 40 6.55 7.02 -3.65
C LEU A 40 7.02 6.82 -5.11
N ASN A 41 8.28 6.45 -5.32
CA ASN A 41 8.86 6.29 -6.66
C ASN A 41 8.45 4.98 -7.33
N ASN A 42 8.42 3.87 -6.59
CA ASN A 42 8.09 2.56 -7.14
C ASN A 42 6.61 2.46 -7.58
N THR A 43 5.72 3.25 -6.96
CA THR A 43 4.34 3.37 -7.45
C THR A 43 4.17 4.24 -8.70
N LEU A 44 5.19 5.01 -9.09
CA LEU A 44 5.18 5.78 -10.34
C LEU A 44 5.63 4.92 -11.53
N GLU A 45 6.50 3.92 -11.33
CA GLU A 45 6.97 3.02 -12.41
C GLU A 45 5.90 2.02 -12.86
N LEU A 46 5.04 1.53 -11.96
CA LEU A 46 3.93 0.63 -12.32
C LEU A 46 2.81 1.31 -13.13
N GLY A 47 2.82 2.65 -13.23
CA GLY A 47 1.84 3.41 -14.04
C GLY A 47 2.12 3.45 -15.54
N TRP A 48 3.27 2.93 -16.01
CA TRP A 48 3.74 3.08 -17.40
C TRP A 48 3.92 1.78 -18.18
N LEU A 49 3.50 0.62 -17.65
CA LEU A 49 3.51 -0.65 -18.39
C LEU A 49 2.11 -1.03 -18.89
N HIS A 50 1.53 -0.16 -19.71
CA HIS A 50 0.52 -0.55 -20.67
C HIS A 50 0.75 0.17 -22.01
N LEU A 51 1.03 -0.65 -23.04
CA LEU A 51 1.12 -0.33 -24.48
C LEU A 51 2.43 0.41 -24.86
N GLU A 52 3.29 -0.02 -25.79
CA GLU A 52 3.16 -0.80 -27.02
C GLU A 52 4.48 -1.55 -27.31
N GLY A 53 4.39 -2.68 -28.01
CA GLY A 53 5.56 -3.41 -28.48
C GLY A 53 6.31 -2.69 -29.59
N VAL A 54 7.63 -2.69 -29.52
CA VAL A 54 8.52 -2.49 -30.67
C VAL A 54 9.77 -3.36 -30.49
N ASN A 55 9.94 -4.33 -31.40
CA ASN A 55 11.19 -5.01 -31.68
C ASN A 55 12.27 -4.00 -32.12
N GLN A 56 13.50 -4.11 -31.62
CA GLN A 56 14.68 -3.93 -32.48
C GLN A 56 15.98 -4.51 -31.91
N HIS A 57 16.76 -5.01 -32.86
CA HIS A 57 17.99 -5.79 -32.78
C HIS A 57 19.25 -4.99 -32.37
N LEU A 58 20.20 -5.74 -31.78
CA LEU A 58 21.66 -5.73 -31.94
C LEU A 58 22.42 -4.39 -32.06
N SER A 59 23.41 -4.21 -31.17
CA SER A 59 24.87 -4.26 -31.46
C SER A 59 25.71 -3.16 -30.76
N GLY A 60 26.82 -3.61 -30.13
CA GLY A 60 28.14 -2.97 -30.17
C GLY A 60 28.41 -1.72 -29.29
N GLY A 61 29.35 -1.85 -28.35
CA GLY A 61 30.06 -0.69 -27.77
C GLY A 61 30.90 -1.00 -26.53
N ARG A 62 32.24 -0.95 -26.67
CA ARG A 62 33.29 -1.14 -25.63
C ARG A 62 33.57 0.18 -24.89
N VAL A 63 33.77 0.14 -23.57
CA VAL A 63 34.50 1.18 -22.81
C VAL A 63 35.38 0.51 -21.75
N GLU A 64 36.69 0.73 -21.83
CA GLU A 64 37.72 0.30 -20.86
C GLU A 64 37.87 1.32 -19.72
N LYS A 65 38.26 0.86 -18.52
CA LYS A 65 38.94 1.67 -17.52
C LYS A 65 40.14 0.91 -16.95
N THR A 66 41.29 1.58 -16.97
CA THR A 66 42.61 1.10 -16.58
C THR A 66 42.83 1.12 -15.07
N THR A 67 43.75 0.25 -14.66
CA THR A 67 44.20 -0.10 -13.31
C THR A 67 45.11 0.94 -12.63
N PRO A 68 45.31 0.81 -11.31
CA PRO A 68 46.61 1.03 -10.68
C PRO A 68 47.22 -0.29 -10.17
N SER A 69 48.53 -0.39 -10.36
CA SER A 69 49.46 -1.48 -10.06
C SER A 69 49.84 -1.63 -8.58
N LEU A 70 50.21 -2.86 -8.15
CA LEU A 70 51.47 -3.24 -7.46
C LEU A 70 51.48 -4.78 -7.13
N PRO A 71 52.63 -5.41 -6.79
CA PRO A 71 53.22 -6.47 -7.61
C PRO A 71 52.98 -7.92 -7.12
N TYR A 72 53.00 -8.86 -8.06
CA TYR A 72 52.99 -10.31 -7.82
C TYR A 72 54.34 -10.93 -8.25
N ARG A 73 54.86 -11.86 -7.44
CA ARG A 73 56.04 -12.68 -7.72
C ARG A 73 55.60 -14.16 -7.80
N ASP A 74 56.18 -14.87 -8.75
CA ASP A 74 55.99 -16.27 -9.20
C ASP A 74 55.71 -17.33 -8.10
N SER A 75 55.07 -18.49 -8.35
CA SER A 75 55.33 -19.48 -9.41
C SER A 75 54.27 -20.60 -9.47
N LYS A 76 54.10 -21.16 -10.67
CA LYS A 76 53.38 -22.41 -11.07
C LYS A 76 53.48 -23.59 -10.07
N LEU A 77 52.36 -24.30 -9.85
CA LEU A 77 52.16 -25.75 -10.14
C LEU A 77 50.78 -26.21 -9.63
N GLY A 78 50.04 -27.00 -10.43
CA GLY A 78 48.93 -27.82 -9.89
C GLY A 78 47.64 -27.82 -10.71
N LEU A 79 47.70 -28.18 -11.99
CA LEU A 79 46.54 -28.65 -12.74
C LEU A 79 46.05 -30.00 -12.17
N THR A 80 44.73 -30.15 -12.14
CA THR A 80 43.95 -31.41 -12.04
C THR A 80 43.78 -32.00 -10.64
N ILE A 81 42.60 -31.80 -10.04
CA ILE A 81 41.73 -32.82 -9.42
C ILE A 81 40.35 -32.16 -9.21
N LEU A 82 39.29 -32.93 -9.43
CA LEU A 82 37.86 -32.62 -9.20
C LEU A 82 37.09 -31.88 -10.31
N SER A 83 37.04 -32.50 -11.49
CA SER A 83 35.80 -32.62 -12.25
C SER A 83 34.79 -33.51 -11.50
N CYS A 84 34.08 -32.97 -10.51
CA CYS A 84 32.78 -33.48 -10.02
C CYS A 84 32.25 -32.55 -8.91
N LEU A 85 31.55 -31.49 -9.30
CA LEU A 85 30.52 -30.71 -8.56
C LEU A 85 30.33 -29.34 -9.27
N ALA A 86 30.19 -29.36 -10.59
CA ALA A 86 29.97 -28.17 -11.41
C ALA A 86 28.55 -28.13 -12.00
N GLN A 87 27.52 -28.45 -11.18
CA GLN A 87 26.12 -28.35 -11.60
C GLN A 87 25.13 -27.82 -10.55
N HIS A 88 25.56 -27.43 -9.36
CA HIS A 88 24.70 -26.68 -8.42
C HIS A 88 25.59 -25.66 -7.71
N GLU A 89 25.08 -24.43 -7.53
CA GLU A 89 25.73 -23.28 -6.86
C GLU A 89 26.33 -22.16 -7.73
N THR A 90 25.69 -21.79 -8.83
CA THR A 90 25.87 -20.45 -9.44
C THR A 90 24.57 -19.70 -9.74
N SER A 91 23.48 -20.02 -9.05
CA SER A 91 22.20 -19.29 -9.18
C SER A 91 21.80 -18.44 -7.96
N THR A 92 22.65 -18.29 -6.94
CA THR A 92 22.25 -17.64 -5.68
C THR A 92 22.96 -16.33 -5.34
N LEU A 93 23.81 -15.77 -6.22
CA LEU A 93 24.56 -14.54 -5.88
C LEU A 93 24.59 -13.45 -6.97
N ALA A 94 23.58 -13.40 -7.85
CA ALA A 94 23.39 -12.25 -8.74
C ALA A 94 21.93 -12.10 -9.23
N HIS A 95 20.94 -12.28 -8.35
CA HIS A 95 19.63 -11.66 -8.58
C HIS A 95 19.66 -10.27 -7.94
N TYR A 96 20.32 -9.35 -8.63
CA TYR A 96 20.21 -7.91 -8.37
C TYR A 96 18.80 -7.48 -8.80
N ALA A 97 17.84 -7.58 -7.90
CA ALA A 97 16.66 -6.75 -7.91
C ALA A 97 16.91 -5.76 -6.76
N THR A 98 17.19 -4.47 -6.97
CA THR A 98 16.13 -3.43 -7.09
C THR A 98 14.70 -3.95 -6.90
N GLU A 99 14.48 -4.74 -5.85
CA GLU A 99 13.22 -5.42 -5.61
C GLU A 99 12.26 -4.40 -4.98
N SER A 100 11.34 -3.94 -5.82
CA SER A 100 10.10 -3.28 -5.44
C SER A 100 9.55 -3.88 -4.12
N LEU A 101 9.34 -3.06 -3.08
CA LEU A 101 8.76 -3.51 -1.81
C LEU A 101 7.45 -4.28 -2.03
N GLU A 102 7.41 -5.55 -1.64
CA GLU A 102 6.25 -6.43 -1.78
C GLU A 102 5.07 -6.00 -0.90
N THR A 103 3.87 -6.49 -1.21
CA THR A 103 2.63 -6.13 -0.49
C THR A 103 2.71 -6.32 1.04
N PRO A 104 3.23 -7.45 1.57
CA PRO A 104 3.37 -7.62 3.02
C PRO A 104 4.37 -6.64 3.61
N ASP A 105 5.39 -6.27 2.84
CA ASP A 105 6.44 -5.36 3.28
C ASP A 105 5.92 -3.93 3.42
N ARG A 106 5.13 -3.47 2.45
CA ARG A 106 4.47 -2.14 2.51
C ARG A 106 3.49 -2.06 3.68
N ALA A 107 2.68 -3.11 3.86
CA ALA A 107 1.76 -3.21 5.00
C ALA A 107 2.49 -3.19 6.34
N HIS A 108 3.60 -3.93 6.45
CA HIS A 108 4.42 -3.99 7.66
C HIS A 108 5.04 -2.64 8.00
N LEU A 109 5.61 -1.94 7.01
CA LEU A 109 6.18 -0.60 7.20
C LEU A 109 5.13 0.39 7.73
N LEU A 110 3.91 0.36 7.18
CA LEU A 110 2.80 1.17 7.69
C LEU A 110 2.45 0.81 9.13
N ASP A 111 2.29 -0.47 9.46
CA ASP A 111 1.93 -0.87 10.83
C ASP A 111 3.00 -0.47 11.84
N ASP A 112 4.27 -0.76 11.56
CA ASP A 112 5.38 -0.39 12.42
C ASP A 112 5.49 1.12 12.62
N ALA A 113 5.43 1.90 11.55
CA ALA A 113 5.52 3.36 11.65
C ALA A 113 4.42 3.94 12.56
N PHE A 114 3.17 3.50 12.39
CA PHE A 114 2.08 3.97 13.24
C PHE A 114 2.20 3.47 14.68
N LYS A 115 2.61 2.22 14.92
CA LYS A 115 2.71 1.66 16.28
C LYS A 115 3.89 2.24 17.06
N LEU A 116 4.98 2.57 16.37
CA LEU A 116 6.09 3.34 16.92
C LEU A 116 5.68 4.78 17.21
N ALA A 117 4.87 5.41 16.35
CA ALA A 117 4.34 6.74 16.62
C ALA A 117 3.35 6.76 17.79
N ASP A 118 2.45 5.77 17.87
CA ASP A 118 1.50 5.58 18.97
C ASP A 118 2.23 5.45 20.33
N SER A 119 3.43 4.88 20.34
CA SER A 119 4.27 4.70 21.54
C SER A 119 5.26 5.84 21.81
N GLY A 120 5.27 6.89 20.97
CA GLY A 120 6.19 8.02 21.10
C GLY A 120 7.64 7.72 20.70
N LEU A 121 7.89 6.58 20.03
CA LEU A 121 9.21 6.17 19.53
C LEU A 121 9.50 6.67 18.10
N LEU A 122 8.49 7.22 17.42
CA LEU A 122 8.60 7.82 16.10
C LEU A 122 7.73 9.09 16.04
N ASP A 123 8.16 10.11 15.31
CA ASP A 123 7.33 11.29 15.07
C ASP A 123 6.17 10.92 14.12
N TYR A 124 4.93 11.28 14.47
CA TYR A 124 3.76 11.07 13.62
C TYR A 124 3.91 11.68 12.23
N LYS A 125 4.70 12.75 12.07
CA LYS A 125 5.03 13.33 10.76
C LYS A 125 5.66 12.30 9.84
N ILE A 126 6.53 11.43 10.34
CA ILE A 126 7.17 10.37 9.55
C ILE A 126 6.13 9.32 9.17
N ALA A 127 5.33 8.84 10.13
CA ALA A 127 4.28 7.86 9.87
C ALA A 127 3.22 8.38 8.88
N LEU A 128 2.81 9.64 8.99
CA LEU A 128 1.87 10.26 8.06
C LEU A 128 2.51 10.47 6.68
N ASN A 129 3.77 10.92 6.59
CA ASN A 129 4.45 11.04 5.30
C ASN A 129 4.53 9.70 4.55
N LEU A 130 4.76 8.60 5.29
CA LEU A 130 4.78 7.25 4.72
C LEU A 130 3.46 6.89 4.03
N THR A 131 2.31 7.41 4.49
CA THR A 131 1.01 7.15 3.85
C THR A 131 0.84 7.86 2.50
N GLY A 132 1.77 8.73 2.08
CA GLY A 132 1.67 9.51 0.87
C GLY A 132 1.56 8.69 -0.42
N TYR A 133 2.12 7.48 -0.45
CA TYR A 133 2.08 6.60 -1.61
C TYR A 133 0.72 5.90 -1.79
N LEU A 134 -0.13 5.87 -0.75
CA LEU A 134 -1.37 5.09 -0.73
C LEU A 134 -2.31 5.45 -1.89
N GLY A 135 -2.30 6.69 -2.38
CA GLY A 135 -3.12 7.06 -3.55
C GLY A 135 -2.87 6.22 -4.81
N ASN A 136 -1.71 5.55 -4.90
CA ASN A 136 -1.33 4.64 -5.98
C ASN A 136 -1.33 3.17 -5.55
N GLU A 137 -1.67 2.85 -4.30
CA GLU A 137 -1.68 1.48 -3.80
C GLU A 137 -2.90 0.73 -4.33
N THR A 138 -2.64 -0.42 -4.96
CA THR A 138 -3.67 -1.28 -5.59
C THR A 138 -3.95 -2.54 -4.78
N GLU A 139 -3.22 -2.78 -3.70
CA GLU A 139 -3.35 -4.00 -2.91
C GLU A 139 -4.17 -3.78 -1.64
N TYR A 140 -4.96 -4.79 -1.26
CA TYR A 140 -5.88 -4.68 -0.12
C TYR A 140 -5.17 -4.52 1.23
N VAL A 141 -4.07 -5.26 1.45
CA VAL A 141 -3.45 -5.39 2.77
C VAL A 141 -2.92 -4.04 3.30
N PRO A 142 -2.16 -3.24 2.52
CA PRO A 142 -1.66 -1.95 3.01
C PRO A 142 -2.79 -0.94 3.29
N TRP A 143 -3.84 -0.93 2.46
CA TRP A 143 -5.04 -0.14 2.70
C TRP A 143 -5.79 -0.55 3.98
N SER A 144 -5.82 -1.85 4.29
CA SER A 144 -6.42 -2.35 5.53
C SER A 144 -5.68 -1.85 6.77
N VAL A 145 -4.34 -1.87 6.73
CA VAL A 145 -3.48 -1.34 7.81
C VAL A 145 -3.67 0.18 7.95
N ALA A 146 -3.62 0.91 6.84
CA ALA A 146 -3.82 2.36 6.84
C ALA A 146 -5.21 2.75 7.40
N ALA A 147 -6.28 2.08 6.95
CA ALA A 147 -7.64 2.32 7.43
C ALA A 147 -7.77 2.13 8.95
N THR A 148 -7.12 1.11 9.49
CA THR A 148 -7.13 0.81 10.93
C THR A 148 -6.50 1.96 11.71
N ASN A 149 -5.33 2.43 11.29
CA ASN A 149 -4.63 3.53 11.97
C ASN A 149 -5.34 4.88 11.77
N PHE A 150 -5.91 5.15 10.59
CA PHE A 150 -6.75 6.34 10.40
C PHE A 150 -7.99 6.30 11.29
N GLY A 151 -8.63 5.14 11.44
CA GLY A 151 -9.76 4.96 12.36
C GLY A 151 -9.38 5.21 13.82
N PHE A 152 -8.20 4.79 14.25
CA PHE A 152 -7.65 5.13 15.57
C PHE A 152 -7.47 6.65 15.73
N LEU A 153 -6.76 7.29 14.80
CA LEU A 153 -6.53 8.74 14.82
C LEU A 153 -7.84 9.53 14.80
N ARG A 154 -8.83 9.11 14.02
CA ARG A 154 -10.16 9.72 14.01
C ARG A 154 -10.81 9.66 15.39
N LYS A 155 -10.76 8.51 16.06
CA LYS A 155 -11.33 8.37 17.42
C LYS A 155 -10.60 9.26 18.41
N MET A 156 -9.27 9.27 18.38
CA MET A 156 -8.44 10.05 19.30
C MET A 156 -8.56 11.56 19.10
N LEU A 157 -8.72 12.00 17.84
CA LEU A 157 -8.81 13.42 17.50
C LEU A 157 -10.26 13.93 17.47
N SER A 158 -11.26 13.08 17.62
CA SER A 158 -12.68 13.47 17.59
C SER A 158 -12.94 14.63 18.57
N GLY A 159 -13.64 15.66 18.11
CA GLY A 159 -13.94 16.87 18.90
C GLY A 159 -12.79 17.88 19.03
N THR A 160 -11.59 17.57 18.50
CA THR A 160 -10.47 18.52 18.49
C THR A 160 -10.47 19.41 17.25
N ILE A 161 -9.80 20.57 17.33
CA ILE A 161 -9.57 21.46 16.17
C ILE A 161 -8.72 20.83 15.07
N THR A 162 -8.00 19.74 15.38
CA THR A 162 -7.12 19.03 14.45
C THR A 162 -7.89 18.03 13.60
N TYR A 163 -9.02 17.51 14.08
CA TYR A 163 -9.80 16.51 13.37
C TYR A 163 -10.22 16.94 11.95
N PRO A 164 -10.70 18.17 11.70
CA PRO A 164 -10.97 18.63 10.33
C PRO A 164 -9.75 18.56 9.41
N LYS A 165 -8.53 18.79 9.93
CA LYS A 165 -7.28 18.68 9.16
C LYS A 165 -6.98 17.23 8.78
N LEU A 166 -7.11 16.29 9.73
CA LEU A 166 -7.00 14.85 9.45
C LEU A 166 -8.04 14.43 8.40
N ARG A 167 -9.29 14.86 8.57
CA ARG A 167 -10.37 14.50 7.65
C ARG A 167 -10.08 14.97 6.22
N LYS A 168 -9.60 16.20 6.07
CA LYS A 168 -9.19 16.75 4.77
C LYS A 168 -8.01 15.98 4.17
N TYR A 169 -7.03 15.63 5.00
CA TYR A 169 -5.84 14.88 4.58
C TYR A 169 -6.21 13.48 4.03
N VAL A 170 -6.93 12.67 4.82
CA VAL A 170 -7.29 11.30 4.43
C VAL A 170 -8.22 11.30 3.21
N ARG A 171 -9.15 12.27 3.12
CA ARG A 171 -9.99 12.42 1.91
C ARG A 171 -9.14 12.61 0.65
N LYS A 172 -8.13 13.48 0.70
CA LYS A 172 -7.25 13.74 -0.46
C LYS A 172 -6.47 12.49 -0.86
N LEU A 173 -5.99 11.70 0.10
CA LEU A 173 -5.31 10.44 -0.18
C LEU A 173 -6.23 9.43 -0.88
N VAL A 174 -7.46 9.28 -0.36
CA VAL A 174 -8.40 8.25 -0.84
C VAL A 174 -9.05 8.61 -2.18
N GLU A 175 -9.08 9.90 -2.55
CA GLU A 175 -9.70 10.39 -3.78
C GLU A 175 -9.16 9.69 -5.03
N LYS A 176 -7.84 9.54 -5.15
CA LYS A 176 -7.21 8.85 -6.29
C LYS A 176 -7.55 7.36 -6.33
N ALA A 177 -7.59 6.69 -5.17
CA ALA A 177 -7.97 5.28 -5.10
C ALA A 177 -9.45 5.07 -5.37
N TYR A 178 -10.31 6.01 -4.94
CA TYR A 178 -11.75 5.98 -5.19
C TYR A 178 -12.07 5.98 -6.69
N GLN A 179 -11.32 6.74 -7.49
CA GLN A 179 -11.47 6.77 -8.95
C GLN A 179 -11.13 5.44 -9.64
N GLN A 180 -10.39 4.55 -8.97
CA GLN A 180 -9.95 3.26 -9.52
C GLN A 180 -10.87 2.10 -9.14
N VAL A 181 -11.85 2.32 -8.25
CA VAL A 181 -12.77 1.28 -7.78
C VAL A 181 -14.20 1.52 -8.27
N SER A 182 -14.96 0.44 -8.46
CA SER A 182 -16.34 0.50 -8.92
C SER A 182 -17.32 0.17 -7.79
N TRP A 183 -18.50 0.79 -7.85
CA TRP A 183 -19.67 0.43 -7.03
C TRP A 183 -20.42 -0.81 -7.55
N ASP A 184 -20.04 -1.32 -8.72
CA ASP A 184 -20.61 -2.52 -9.30
C ASP A 184 -19.57 -3.64 -9.18
N ILE A 185 -19.60 -4.32 -8.03
CA ILE A 185 -18.64 -5.36 -7.66
C ILE A 185 -18.92 -6.62 -8.48
N ASP A 186 -17.97 -7.01 -9.33
CA ASP A 186 -18.06 -8.24 -10.13
C ASP A 186 -18.09 -9.47 -9.20
N PRO A 187 -19.17 -10.27 -9.18
CA PRO A 187 -19.26 -11.48 -8.38
C PRO A 187 -18.18 -12.52 -8.70
N LYS A 188 -17.63 -12.50 -9.93
CA LYS A 188 -16.58 -13.42 -10.39
C LYS A 188 -15.16 -12.87 -10.20
N GLY A 189 -15.02 -11.61 -9.78
CA GLY A 189 -13.72 -10.99 -9.55
C GLY A 189 -12.95 -11.62 -8.39
N SER A 190 -11.63 -11.35 -8.35
CA SER A 190 -10.76 -11.76 -7.23
C SER A 190 -11.29 -11.23 -5.90
N ASN A 191 -11.30 -12.09 -4.86
CA ASN A 191 -11.72 -11.70 -3.52
C ASN A 191 -10.91 -10.50 -2.98
N ALA A 192 -9.62 -10.43 -3.30
CA ALA A 192 -8.77 -9.30 -2.89
C ALA A 192 -9.25 -7.98 -3.50
N ASN A 193 -9.62 -7.96 -4.79
CA ASN A 193 -10.11 -6.77 -5.47
C ASN A 193 -11.47 -6.32 -4.92
N LYS A 194 -12.36 -7.26 -4.59
CA LYS A 194 -13.64 -6.95 -3.94
C LYS A 194 -13.43 -6.31 -2.57
N LEU A 195 -12.54 -6.90 -1.76
CA LEU A 195 -12.21 -6.38 -0.44
C LEU A 195 -11.58 -4.99 -0.51
N LEU A 196 -10.68 -4.76 -1.48
CA LEU A 196 -10.12 -3.43 -1.74
C LEU A 196 -11.21 -2.44 -2.09
N ALA A 197 -12.06 -2.73 -3.08
CA ALA A 197 -13.13 -1.84 -3.50
C ALA A 197 -14.02 -1.45 -2.31
N VAL A 198 -14.51 -2.42 -1.54
CA VAL A 198 -15.33 -2.16 -0.34
C VAL A 198 -14.57 -1.32 0.69
N LYS A 199 -13.27 -1.57 0.88
CA LYS A 199 -12.43 -0.80 1.82
C LYS A 199 -12.31 0.67 1.40
N ILE A 200 -11.98 0.92 0.13
CA ILE A 200 -11.83 2.27 -0.43
C ILE A 200 -13.15 3.03 -0.41
N LEU A 201 -14.25 2.40 -0.85
CA LEU A 201 -15.58 3.00 -0.81
C LEU A 201 -15.99 3.36 0.63
N SER A 202 -15.73 2.48 1.60
CA SER A 202 -16.01 2.75 3.01
C SER A 202 -15.21 3.94 3.54
N LEU A 203 -13.90 3.99 3.28
CA LEU A 203 -13.04 5.11 3.68
C LEU A 203 -13.46 6.43 3.02
N ALA A 204 -13.77 6.41 1.73
CA ALA A 204 -14.22 7.58 1.00
C ALA A 204 -15.46 8.19 1.65
N CYS A 205 -16.45 7.37 1.99
CA CYS A 205 -17.65 7.84 2.67
C CYS A 205 -17.38 8.25 4.13
N GLU A 206 -16.54 7.53 4.87
CA GLU A 206 -16.16 7.84 6.27
C GLU A 206 -15.52 9.23 6.39
N TYR A 207 -14.63 9.56 5.45
CA TYR A 207 -13.95 10.86 5.40
C TYR A 207 -14.72 11.91 4.57
N GLY A 208 -15.92 11.53 4.12
CA GLY A 208 -16.91 12.34 3.42
C GLY A 208 -16.40 12.96 2.13
N LEU A 209 -15.91 12.10 1.25
CA LEU A 209 -15.75 12.39 -0.17
C LEU A 209 -17.14 12.65 -0.78
N PRO A 210 -17.41 13.84 -1.37
CA PRO A 210 -18.73 14.20 -1.88
C PRO A 210 -19.33 13.19 -2.86
N GLU A 211 -18.52 12.66 -3.78
CA GLU A 211 -18.90 11.68 -4.79
C GLU A 211 -19.39 10.38 -4.15
N CYS A 212 -18.72 9.92 -3.09
CA CYS A 212 -19.14 8.73 -2.33
C CYS A 212 -20.49 8.95 -1.65
N LEU A 213 -20.66 10.10 -0.98
CA LEU A 213 -21.90 10.43 -0.28
C LEU A 213 -23.08 10.61 -1.24
N GLN A 214 -22.85 11.20 -2.41
CA GLN A 214 -23.86 11.35 -3.45
C GLN A 214 -24.32 9.99 -3.99
N GLU A 215 -23.37 9.09 -4.28
CA GLU A 215 -23.69 7.75 -4.79
C GLU A 215 -24.40 6.89 -3.74
N VAL A 216 -23.96 6.96 -2.48
CA VAL A 216 -24.69 6.35 -1.36
C VAL A 216 -26.12 6.87 -1.29
N SER A 217 -26.32 8.18 -1.35
CA SER A 217 -27.66 8.79 -1.29
C SER A 217 -28.54 8.26 -2.43
N ARG A 218 -28.00 8.20 -3.66
CA ARG A 218 -28.72 7.68 -4.83
C ARG A 218 -29.14 6.23 -4.64
N ARG A 219 -28.21 5.36 -4.23
CA ARG A 219 -28.48 3.92 -4.02
C ARG A 219 -29.45 3.69 -2.86
N PHE A 220 -29.29 4.43 -1.76
CA PHE A 220 -30.18 4.35 -0.61
C PHE A 220 -31.60 4.79 -0.96
N SER A 221 -31.77 5.92 -1.65
CA SER A 221 -33.08 6.40 -2.12
C SER A 221 -33.73 5.45 -3.13
N SER A 222 -32.95 4.83 -4.01
CA SER A 222 -33.45 3.80 -4.95
C SER A 222 -34.03 2.60 -4.20
N TRP A 223 -33.34 2.13 -3.16
CA TRP A 223 -33.82 1.02 -2.34
C TRP A 223 -35.06 1.40 -1.51
N LEU A 224 -35.12 2.62 -0.96
CA LEU A 224 -36.31 3.09 -0.25
C LEU A 224 -37.56 3.21 -1.14
N SER A 225 -37.37 3.35 -2.46
CA SER A 225 -38.46 3.44 -3.42
C SER A 225 -38.94 2.08 -3.92
N ASP A 226 -38.06 1.07 -3.88
CA ASP A 226 -38.32 -0.30 -4.31
C ASP A 226 -37.57 -1.27 -3.38
N PRO A 227 -38.22 -1.77 -2.31
CA PRO A 227 -37.58 -2.64 -1.31
C PRO A 227 -37.02 -3.95 -1.86
N ASP A 228 -37.47 -4.39 -3.04
CA ASP A 228 -36.96 -5.58 -3.72
C ASP A 228 -35.58 -5.32 -4.37
N ARG A 229 -35.25 -4.06 -4.69
CA ARG A 229 -33.93 -3.64 -5.18
C ARG A 229 -32.96 -3.38 -4.04
N LYS A 230 -32.62 -4.43 -3.30
CA LYS A 230 -31.66 -4.36 -2.20
C LYS A 230 -30.24 -4.07 -2.72
N PRO A 231 -29.44 -3.25 -2.01
CA PRO A 231 -28.02 -3.10 -2.32
C PRO A 231 -27.29 -4.46 -2.29
N PRO A 232 -26.25 -4.64 -3.13
CA PRO A 232 -25.42 -5.84 -3.12
C PRO A 232 -24.86 -6.12 -1.71
N PRO A 233 -24.76 -7.40 -1.26
CA PRO A 233 -24.34 -7.76 0.08
C PRO A 233 -23.09 -7.02 0.57
N ASP A 234 -22.05 -6.94 -0.26
CA ASP A 234 -20.76 -6.30 0.05
C ASP A 234 -20.87 -4.79 0.31
N LEU A 235 -21.92 -4.15 -0.22
CA LEU A 235 -22.12 -2.69 -0.15
C LEU A 235 -23.21 -2.28 0.84
N ARG A 236 -23.99 -3.23 1.37
CA ARG A 236 -25.11 -2.94 2.29
C ARG A 236 -24.70 -2.11 3.48
N THR A 237 -23.60 -2.48 4.13
CA THR A 237 -23.10 -1.75 5.31
C THR A 237 -22.81 -0.30 4.96
N ILE A 238 -22.17 -0.04 3.83
CA ILE A 238 -21.84 1.32 3.38
C ILE A 238 -23.12 2.10 3.06
N VAL A 239 -23.99 1.52 2.23
CA VAL A 239 -25.22 2.18 1.76
C VAL A 239 -26.18 2.47 2.92
N TYR A 240 -26.38 1.52 3.84
CA TYR A 240 -27.28 1.72 4.97
C TYR A 240 -26.70 2.70 5.99
N HIS A 241 -25.43 2.54 6.38
CA HIS A 241 -24.82 3.40 7.40
C HIS A 241 -24.70 4.85 6.93
N TYR A 242 -24.15 5.08 5.73
CA TYR A 242 -23.95 6.44 5.23
C TYR A 242 -25.22 7.03 4.60
N GLY A 243 -26.18 6.21 4.17
CA GLY A 243 -27.46 6.67 3.66
C GLY A 243 -28.38 7.19 4.76
N THR A 244 -28.41 6.53 5.92
CA THR A 244 -29.20 6.96 7.09
C THR A 244 -28.66 8.21 7.78
N THR A 245 -27.39 8.55 7.58
CA THR A 245 -26.76 9.73 8.17
C THR A 245 -26.92 11.00 7.33
N GLN A 246 -27.52 10.92 6.13
CA GLN A 246 -27.73 12.10 5.28
C GLN A 246 -28.90 12.97 5.77
N PRO A 247 -28.82 14.32 5.65
CA PRO A 247 -29.88 15.24 6.12
C PRO A 247 -31.24 15.06 5.43
N HIS A 248 -31.24 14.57 4.18
CA HIS A 248 -32.47 14.31 3.39
C HIS A 248 -32.83 12.82 3.35
N SER A 249 -32.26 12.01 4.24
CA SER A 249 -32.52 10.58 4.26
C SER A 249 -34.00 10.34 4.59
N GLY A 250 -34.65 9.49 3.79
CA GLY A 250 -36.02 9.04 4.03
C GLY A 250 -36.15 8.14 5.25
N LEU A 251 -35.49 8.47 6.36
CA LEU A 251 -35.55 7.79 7.65
C LEU A 251 -36.99 7.50 8.10
N PRO A 252 -37.99 8.40 7.91
CA PRO A 252 -39.38 8.06 8.18
C PRO A 252 -39.85 6.81 7.40
N LYS A 253 -39.53 6.72 6.10
CA LYS A 253 -39.88 5.56 5.25
C LYS A 253 -39.17 4.27 5.65
N LEU A 254 -37.95 4.36 6.19
CA LEU A 254 -37.21 3.21 6.69
C LEU A 254 -37.91 2.61 7.93
N CYS A 255 -38.32 3.46 8.87
CA CYS A 255 -39.06 3.02 10.06
C CYS A 255 -40.36 2.30 9.68
N ASP A 256 -41.10 2.81 8.70
CA ASP A 256 -42.36 2.19 8.24
C ASP A 256 -42.16 0.78 7.65
N SER A 257 -41.06 0.55 6.93
CA SER A 257 -40.74 -0.76 6.34
C SER A 257 -40.44 -1.87 7.37
N HIS A 258 -40.07 -1.51 8.60
CA HIS A 258 -39.77 -2.44 9.67
C HIS A 258 -40.95 -2.69 10.64
N HIS A 259 -42.05 -1.93 10.54
CA HIS A 259 -43.26 -2.13 11.35
C HIS A 259 -44.24 -3.17 10.76
N GLY A 260 -43.87 -3.83 9.66
CA GLY A 260 -44.67 -4.88 9.00
C GLY A 260 -44.32 -6.32 9.38
N TYR A 261 -43.55 -6.54 10.45
CA TYR A 261 -43.20 -7.87 10.98
C TYR A 261 -43.67 -8.03 12.44
#